data_AF-A0A0C2T724-F1
#
_entry.id   AF-A0A0C2T724-F1
#
_cell.length_a   1.000
_cell.length_b   1.000
_cell.length_c   1.000
_cell.angle_alpha   90.00
_cell.angle_beta   90.00
_cell.angle_gamma   90.00
#
_symmetry.space_group_name_H-M   'P 1'
#
loop_
_entity.id
_entity.type
_entity.pdbx_description
1 polymer ?
#
loop_
_entity_poly.entity_id
_entity_poly.type
_entity_poly.pdbx_seq_one_letter_code
_entity_poly.pdbx_strand_id
1 'polypeptide(L)'
;MSSDAPDAEESRVSGTESFKSFISGGVGGVCAVLVGHPFDLTKTRLQTAAPGTYTGAIDVVKKTVRLDGATGLYRGIVPPLLGITPIFAISFWAYDAGKQLIFSLTPGRKSDKLSTAELATAGFMSAVPATLVTAPVERAKVLLQVQGQGQGEQKYKGVTDVLRQLYKEGGLRSIYRGTTATLARDGPGSAAYFAAYEVTKKYLTPAGSSPADLNLGAIIVAGGTAGIAMWAIAIPPDVIKSRIQSAPTGTYTGFLDCVRKTVAVDGVTALWKGFGPAMARAFPANAATFLGVEASRKILDKLF
;
A
#
# COMPACT_ATOMS: atom_id res chain seq x y z
N MET A 1 20.84 -25.84 -47.81
CA MET A 1 21.55 -25.67 -46.52
C MET A 1 21.96 -24.21 -46.40
N SER A 2 21.14 -23.39 -45.75
CA SER A 2 21.57 -22.48 -44.68
C SER A 2 20.30 -21.82 -44.16
N SER A 3 19.98 -22.13 -42.91
CA SER A 3 18.86 -21.59 -42.17
C SER A 3 19.23 -20.22 -41.63
N ASP A 4 18.62 -19.16 -42.14
CA ASP A 4 18.52 -17.91 -41.40
C ASP A 4 17.46 -18.11 -40.31
N ALA A 5 17.91 -18.53 -39.14
CA ALA A 5 17.12 -18.44 -37.93
C ALA A 5 17.18 -16.97 -37.46
N PRO A 6 16.04 -16.28 -37.28
CA PRO A 6 16.05 -14.95 -36.70
C PRO A 6 16.51 -15.05 -35.24
N ASP A 7 17.36 -14.11 -34.86
CA ASP A 7 18.06 -14.01 -33.59
C ASP A 7 17.16 -14.28 -32.37
N ALA A 8 17.47 -15.37 -31.67
CA ALA A 8 17.06 -15.58 -30.29
C ALA A 8 17.94 -14.73 -29.35
N GLU A 9 17.90 -13.41 -29.50
CA GLU A 9 18.41 -12.47 -28.50
C GLU A 9 17.30 -12.19 -27.47
N GLU A 10 16.97 -13.23 -26.70
CA GLU A 10 16.11 -13.10 -25.54
C GLU A 10 16.86 -12.28 -24.48
N SER A 11 16.36 -11.06 -24.27
CA SER A 11 16.98 -9.96 -23.52
C SER A 11 17.52 -10.37 -22.15
N ARG A 12 18.84 -10.62 -22.05
CA ARG A 12 19.54 -10.56 -20.77
C ARG A 12 19.64 -9.10 -20.36
N VAL A 13 18.74 -8.65 -19.48
CA VAL A 13 18.89 -7.35 -18.81
C VAL A 13 20.27 -7.33 -18.17
N SER A 14 21.15 -6.43 -18.63
CA SER A 14 22.49 -6.26 -18.06
C SER A 14 22.38 -6.11 -16.53
N GLY A 15 23.29 -6.73 -15.76
CA GLY A 15 23.29 -6.61 -14.31
C GLY A 15 23.31 -5.15 -13.85
N THR A 16 23.93 -4.28 -14.62
CA THR A 16 23.94 -2.82 -14.45
C THR A 16 22.53 -2.21 -14.57
N GLU A 17 21.74 -2.60 -15.57
CA GLU A 17 20.37 -2.11 -15.77
C GLU A 17 19.42 -2.59 -14.66
N SER A 18 19.60 -3.82 -14.19
CA SER A 18 18.86 -4.34 -13.03
C SER A 18 19.20 -3.54 -11.76
N PHE A 19 20.48 -3.23 -11.55
CA PHE A 19 20.93 -2.43 -10.41
C PHE A 19 20.40 -0.99 -10.48
N LYS A 20 20.46 -0.34 -11.64
CA LYS A 20 19.89 1.00 -11.86
C LYS A 20 18.39 1.03 -11.59
N SER A 21 17.66 0.01 -12.05
CA SER A 21 16.23 -0.15 -11.81
C SER A 21 15.92 -0.32 -10.33
N PHE A 22 16.73 -1.09 -9.61
CA PHE A 22 16.58 -1.28 -8.17
C PHE A 22 16.78 0.01 -7.38
N ILE A 23 17.87 0.76 -7.63
CA ILE A 23 18.15 2.02 -6.93
C ILE A 23 17.11 3.08 -7.26
N SER A 24 16.79 3.28 -8.55
CA SER A 24 15.79 4.26 -8.97
C SER A 24 14.39 3.94 -8.42
N GLY A 25 14.01 2.67 -8.38
CA GLY A 25 12.79 2.20 -7.72
C GLY A 25 12.79 2.51 -6.22
N GLY A 26 13.91 2.29 -5.53
CA GLY A 26 14.08 2.64 -4.11
C GLY A 26 13.93 4.14 -3.84
N VAL A 27 14.59 4.99 -4.64
CA VAL A 27 14.47 6.45 -4.55
C VAL A 27 13.02 6.89 -4.80
N GLY A 28 12.38 6.36 -5.84
CA GLY A 28 10.96 6.60 -6.11
C GLY A 28 10.06 6.25 -4.92
N GLY A 29 10.32 5.11 -4.26
CA GLY A 29 9.62 4.69 -3.05
C GLY A 29 9.79 5.68 -1.88
N VAL A 30 11.02 6.15 -1.64
CA VAL A 30 11.30 7.17 -0.60
C VAL A 30 10.55 8.47 -0.90
N CYS A 31 10.60 8.96 -2.14
CA CYS A 31 9.85 10.15 -2.56
C CYS A 31 8.33 9.99 -2.35
N ALA A 32 7.79 8.82 -2.68
CA ALA A 32 6.38 8.48 -2.46
C ALA A 32 5.99 8.60 -0.98
N VAL A 33 6.84 8.07 -0.09
CA VAL A 33 6.62 8.13 1.36
C VAL A 33 6.71 9.56 1.85
N LEU A 34 7.75 10.31 1.46
CA LEU A 34 7.93 11.70 1.92
C LEU A 34 6.75 12.62 1.55
N VAL A 35 6.24 12.51 0.32
CA VAL A 35 5.13 13.36 -0.14
C VAL A 35 3.80 12.84 0.37
N GLY A 36 3.61 11.52 0.43
CA GLY A 36 2.35 10.93 0.82
C GLY A 36 2.11 10.89 2.34
N HIS A 37 3.15 10.88 3.17
CA HIS A 37 3.04 10.61 4.59
C HIS A 37 2.15 11.60 5.38
N PRO A 38 2.14 12.92 5.10
CA PRO A 38 1.19 13.85 5.73
C PRO A 38 -0.28 13.45 5.51
N PHE A 39 -0.61 12.93 4.33
CA PHE A 39 -1.95 12.44 4.03
C PHE A 39 -2.26 11.14 4.78
N ASP A 40 -1.30 10.23 4.89
CA ASP A 40 -1.45 9.00 5.67
C ASP A 40 -1.69 9.31 7.14
N LEU A 41 -0.91 10.23 7.71
CA LEU A 41 -1.08 10.64 9.09
C LEU A 41 -2.47 11.24 9.29
N THR A 42 -2.90 12.14 8.40
CA THR A 42 -4.23 12.75 8.46
C THR A 42 -5.33 11.70 8.39
N LYS A 43 -5.21 10.74 7.46
CA LYS A 43 -6.11 9.60 7.32
C LYS A 43 -6.17 8.77 8.61
N THR A 44 -5.04 8.24 9.06
CA THR A 44 -4.97 7.39 10.27
C THR A 44 -5.57 8.11 11.47
N ARG A 45 -5.21 9.38 11.67
CA ARG A 45 -5.75 10.20 12.75
C ARG A 45 -7.27 10.36 12.68
N LEU A 46 -7.86 10.56 11.50
CA LEU A 46 -9.32 10.59 11.35
C LEU A 46 -9.99 9.25 11.65
N GLN A 47 -9.34 8.15 11.31
CA GLN A 47 -9.91 6.81 11.48
C GLN A 47 -9.95 6.37 12.95
N THR A 48 -8.97 6.79 13.74
CA THR A 48 -8.74 6.34 15.12
C THR A 48 -9.22 7.32 16.19
N ALA A 49 -9.48 8.58 15.83
CA ALA A 49 -9.90 9.59 16.78
C ALA A 49 -11.30 9.30 17.36
N ALA A 50 -11.47 9.65 18.63
CA ALA A 50 -12.79 9.63 19.26
C ALA A 50 -13.75 10.61 18.56
N PRO A 51 -15.07 10.34 18.59
CA PRO A 51 -16.08 11.26 18.07
C PRO A 51 -15.89 12.69 18.58
N GLY A 52 -16.07 13.68 17.70
CA GLY A 52 -15.93 15.10 18.05
C GLY A 52 -14.49 15.63 18.14
N THR A 53 -13.46 14.78 18.09
CA THR A 53 -12.05 15.23 18.18
C THR A 53 -11.64 16.11 16.99
N TYR A 54 -12.11 15.77 15.78
CA TYR A 54 -11.81 16.50 14.55
C TYR A 54 -13.09 16.76 13.76
N THR A 55 -13.19 17.94 13.15
CA THR A 55 -14.28 18.26 12.21
C THR A 55 -14.01 17.76 10.79
N GLY A 56 -12.75 17.44 10.47
CA GLY A 56 -12.35 16.91 9.17
C GLY A 56 -10.84 16.87 8.98
N ALA A 57 -10.40 16.53 7.77
CA ALA A 57 -8.98 16.38 7.43
C ALA A 57 -8.16 17.66 7.66
N ILE A 58 -8.69 18.81 7.26
CA ILE A 58 -8.02 20.10 7.43
C ILE A 58 -7.86 20.46 8.91
N ASP A 59 -8.85 20.11 9.75
CA ASP A 59 -8.76 20.33 11.20
C ASP A 59 -7.66 19.46 11.84
N VAL A 60 -7.50 18.22 11.37
CA VAL A 60 -6.37 17.36 11.79
C VAL A 60 -5.03 18.01 11.44
N VAL A 61 -4.86 18.50 10.21
CA VAL A 61 -3.63 19.16 9.78
C VAL A 61 -3.37 20.40 10.63
N LYS A 62 -4.37 21.29 10.79
CA LYS A 62 -4.26 22.52 11.59
C LYS A 62 -3.88 22.24 13.04
N LYS A 63 -4.58 21.30 13.70
CA LYS A 63 -4.29 20.90 15.08
C LYS A 63 -2.91 20.26 15.21
N THR A 64 -2.51 19.42 14.27
CA THR A 64 -1.17 18.79 14.27
C THR A 64 -0.08 19.85 14.15
N VAL A 65 -0.18 20.76 13.18
CA VAL A 65 0.82 21.82 12.98
C VAL A 65 0.87 22.77 14.18
N ARG A 66 -0.28 23.10 14.77
CA ARG A 66 -0.35 23.95 15.97
C ARG A 66 0.32 23.31 17.20
N LEU A 67 0.14 22.00 17.40
CA LEU A 67 0.65 21.30 18.59
C LEU A 67 2.11 20.89 18.43
N ASP A 68 2.51 20.46 17.24
CA ASP A 68 3.76 19.72 17.01
C ASP A 68 4.65 20.34 15.93
N GLY A 69 4.22 21.47 15.33
CA GLY A 69 4.87 22.06 14.17
C GLY A 69 4.69 21.24 12.89
N ALA A 70 5.32 21.70 11.80
CA ALA A 70 5.24 21.03 10.50
C ALA A 70 5.82 19.61 10.50
N THR A 71 6.86 19.37 11.31
CA THR A 71 7.47 18.05 11.49
C THR A 71 6.54 17.04 12.15
N GLY A 72 5.51 17.51 12.88
CA GLY A 72 4.45 16.67 13.43
C GLY A 72 3.69 15.86 12.37
N LEU A 73 3.59 16.36 11.14
CA LEU A 73 2.97 15.65 10.00
C LEU A 73 3.77 14.42 9.56
N TYR A 74 5.03 14.29 10.02
CA TYR A 74 5.95 13.21 9.69
C TYR A 74 6.09 12.15 10.78
N ARG A 75 5.25 12.20 11.83
CA ARG A 75 5.25 11.16 12.87
C ARG A 75 4.98 9.78 12.29
N GLY A 76 5.81 8.82 12.67
CA GLY A 76 5.69 7.43 12.18
C GLY A 76 6.13 7.23 10.73
N ILE A 77 6.95 8.13 10.15
CA ILE A 77 7.51 7.95 8.80
C ILE A 77 8.57 6.85 8.71
N VAL A 78 9.27 6.55 9.81
CA VAL A 78 10.37 5.58 9.81
C VAL A 78 9.93 4.15 9.44
N PRO A 79 8.85 3.57 10.02
CA PRO A 79 8.41 2.24 9.64
C PRO A 79 8.16 2.07 8.12
N PRO A 80 7.37 2.92 7.43
CA PRO A 80 7.17 2.75 5.99
C PRO A 80 8.45 2.93 5.17
N LEU A 81 9.38 3.81 5.57
CA LEU A 81 10.68 3.93 4.87
C LEU A 81 11.51 2.65 4.96
N LEU A 82 11.53 1.99 6.13
CA LEU A 82 12.24 0.72 6.32
C LEU A 82 11.53 -0.46 5.66
N GLY A 83 10.19 -0.42 5.63
CA GLY A 83 9.36 -1.52 5.15
C GLY A 83 9.12 -1.53 3.64
N ILE A 84 9.20 -0.39 2.96
CA ILE A 84 8.72 -0.28 1.57
C ILE A 84 9.41 -1.27 0.62
N THR A 85 10.74 -1.32 0.62
CA THR A 85 11.52 -2.21 -0.24
C THR A 85 11.27 -3.69 0.05
N PRO A 86 11.41 -4.20 1.30
CA PRO A 86 11.16 -5.62 1.57
C PRO A 86 9.69 -6.03 1.36
N ILE A 87 8.73 -5.15 1.66
CA ILE A 87 7.31 -5.41 1.40
C ILE A 87 7.06 -5.60 -0.09
N PHE A 88 7.56 -4.69 -0.94
CA PHE A 88 7.40 -4.82 -2.38
C PHE A 88 8.14 -6.03 -2.94
N ALA A 89 9.37 -6.30 -2.49
CA ALA A 89 10.13 -7.46 -2.94
C ALA A 89 9.37 -8.77 -2.69
N ILE A 90 8.84 -8.96 -1.47
CA ILE A 90 8.06 -10.15 -1.12
C ILE A 90 6.73 -10.18 -1.88
N SER A 91 6.06 -9.03 -2.06
CA SER A 91 4.80 -8.94 -2.80
C SER A 91 4.97 -9.35 -4.26
N PHE A 92 5.99 -8.83 -4.95
CA PHE A 92 6.27 -9.20 -6.35
C PHE A 92 6.69 -10.65 -6.49
N TRP A 93 7.59 -11.13 -5.63
CA TRP A 93 7.97 -12.55 -5.60
C TRP A 93 6.74 -13.45 -5.40
N ALA A 94 5.88 -13.13 -4.42
CA ALA A 94 4.71 -13.93 -4.13
C ALA A 94 3.64 -13.84 -5.22
N TYR A 95 3.55 -12.70 -5.91
CA TYR A 95 2.69 -12.54 -7.08
C TYR A 95 3.16 -13.43 -8.23
N ASP A 96 4.48 -13.44 -8.52
CA ASP A 96 5.06 -14.32 -9.55
C ASP A 96 4.91 -15.79 -9.20
N ALA A 97 5.17 -16.18 -7.94
CA ALA A 97 4.91 -17.52 -7.45
C ALA A 97 3.43 -17.91 -7.54
N GLY A 98 2.52 -16.98 -7.24
CA GLY A 98 1.07 -17.18 -7.37
C GLY A 98 0.65 -17.42 -8.81
N LYS A 99 1.19 -16.66 -9.78
CA LYS A 99 0.97 -16.91 -11.22
C LYS A 99 1.46 -18.30 -11.62
N GLN A 100 2.67 -18.69 -11.22
CA GLN A 100 3.23 -20.02 -11.52
C GLN A 100 2.39 -21.15 -10.93
N LEU A 101 1.88 -20.99 -9.71
CA LEU A 101 0.99 -21.96 -9.09
C LEU A 101 -0.31 -22.14 -9.89
N ILE A 102 -0.94 -21.05 -10.33
CA ILE A 102 -2.16 -21.11 -11.13
C ILE A 102 -1.93 -21.85 -12.46
N PHE A 103 -0.80 -21.61 -13.12
CA PHE A 103 -0.42 -22.36 -14.32
C PHE A 103 -0.31 -23.86 -14.04
N SER A 104 0.37 -24.24 -12.95
CA SER A 104 0.52 -25.64 -12.56
C SER A 104 -0.80 -26.33 -12.18
N LEU A 105 -1.76 -25.59 -11.63
CA LEU A 105 -3.08 -26.10 -11.24
C LEU A 105 -4.10 -26.15 -12.38
N THR A 106 -3.75 -25.65 -13.57
CA THR A 106 -4.64 -25.63 -14.75
C THR A 106 -4.07 -26.45 -15.92
N PRO A 107 -3.87 -27.77 -15.77
CA PRO A 107 -3.36 -28.62 -16.85
C PRO A 107 -4.38 -28.69 -17.99
N GLY A 108 -3.94 -28.45 -19.25
CA GLY A 108 -4.80 -28.47 -20.44
C GLY A 108 -5.39 -27.12 -20.87
N ARG A 109 -4.87 -26.02 -20.31
CA ARG A 109 -5.17 -24.65 -20.71
C ARG A 109 -4.90 -24.41 -22.21
N LYS A 110 -5.82 -23.69 -22.87
CA LYS A 110 -5.74 -23.32 -24.31
C LYS A 110 -5.02 -21.99 -24.59
N SER A 111 -4.73 -21.18 -23.57
CA SER A 111 -4.15 -19.85 -23.72
C SER A 111 -2.96 -19.65 -22.78
N ASP A 112 -1.84 -19.18 -23.32
CA ASP A 112 -0.61 -18.94 -22.54
C ASP A 112 -0.69 -17.71 -21.61
N LYS A 113 -1.80 -16.97 -21.63
CA LYS A 113 -1.99 -15.76 -20.82
C LYS A 113 -3.01 -15.99 -19.71
N LEU A 114 -2.69 -15.55 -18.50
CA LEU A 114 -3.63 -15.58 -17.38
C LEU A 114 -4.81 -14.62 -17.63
N SER A 115 -6.01 -15.08 -17.32
CA SER A 115 -7.21 -14.24 -17.32
C SER A 115 -7.16 -13.19 -16.20
N THR A 116 -7.98 -12.15 -16.32
CA THR A 116 -8.07 -11.10 -15.28
C THR A 116 -8.42 -11.66 -13.90
N ALA A 117 -9.26 -12.70 -13.83
CA ALA A 117 -9.62 -13.36 -12.57
C ALA A 117 -8.44 -14.12 -11.95
N GLU A 118 -7.59 -14.74 -12.77
CA GLU A 118 -6.39 -15.45 -12.31
C GLU A 118 -5.30 -14.47 -11.87
N LEU A 119 -5.11 -13.36 -12.58
CA LEU A 119 -4.23 -12.28 -12.16
C LEU A 119 -4.69 -11.67 -10.83
N ALA A 120 -5.99 -11.44 -10.67
CA ALA A 120 -6.57 -10.98 -9.40
C ALA A 120 -6.38 -11.99 -8.27
N THR A 121 -6.52 -13.29 -8.57
CA THR A 121 -6.24 -14.38 -7.61
C THR A 121 -4.78 -14.41 -7.20
N ALA A 122 -3.84 -14.29 -8.15
CA ALA A 122 -2.41 -14.20 -7.84
C ALA A 122 -2.08 -12.97 -6.98
N GLY A 123 -2.72 -11.83 -7.25
CA GLY A 123 -2.62 -10.61 -6.43
C GLY A 123 -3.19 -10.78 -5.03
N PHE A 124 -4.28 -11.54 -4.86
CA PHE A 124 -4.80 -11.88 -3.54
C PHE A 124 -3.84 -12.79 -2.78
N MET A 125 -3.29 -13.81 -3.45
CA MET A 125 -2.34 -14.76 -2.84
C MET A 125 -1.05 -14.08 -2.40
N SER A 126 -0.56 -13.10 -3.15
CA SER A 126 0.67 -12.38 -2.80
C SER A 126 0.56 -11.58 -1.50
N ALA A 127 -0.66 -11.17 -1.12
CA ALA A 127 -0.92 -10.42 0.10
C ALA A 127 -0.56 -11.21 1.37
N VAL A 128 -0.65 -12.55 1.36
CA VAL A 128 -0.40 -13.38 2.56
C VAL A 128 1.05 -13.29 3.04
N PRO A 129 2.07 -13.66 2.25
CA PRO A 129 3.47 -13.54 2.68
C PRO A 129 3.89 -12.07 2.84
N ALA A 130 3.39 -11.15 2.02
CA ALA A 130 3.66 -9.72 2.17
C ALA A 130 3.14 -9.17 3.51
N THR A 131 2.01 -9.69 4.01
CA THR A 131 1.43 -9.28 5.28
C THR A 131 2.33 -9.63 6.47
N LEU A 132 3.15 -10.69 6.39
CA LEU A 132 4.07 -11.04 7.48
C LEU A 132 5.08 -9.92 7.77
N VAL A 133 5.52 -9.20 6.74
CA VAL A 133 6.40 -8.04 6.89
C VAL A 133 5.59 -6.76 7.08
N THR A 134 4.46 -6.62 6.40
CA THR A 134 3.62 -5.41 6.44
C THR A 134 2.97 -5.22 7.81
N ALA A 135 2.47 -6.28 8.45
CA ALA A 135 1.76 -6.19 9.72
C ALA A 135 2.57 -5.50 10.85
N PRO A 136 3.81 -5.90 11.18
CA PRO A 136 4.60 -5.21 12.22
C PRO A 136 4.94 -3.77 11.82
N VAL A 137 5.25 -3.52 10.55
CA VAL A 137 5.57 -2.19 10.02
C VAL A 137 4.35 -1.26 10.15
N GLU A 138 3.17 -1.71 9.73
CA GLU A 138 1.93 -0.94 9.83
C GLU A 138 1.50 -0.72 11.27
N ARG A 139 1.59 -1.74 12.13
CA ARG A 139 1.27 -1.61 13.56
C ARG A 139 2.13 -0.52 14.19
N ALA A 140 3.44 -0.53 13.92
CA ALA A 140 4.34 0.51 14.44
C ALA A 140 4.03 1.89 13.87
N LYS A 141 3.75 2.00 12.56
CA LYS A 141 3.35 3.25 11.90
C LYS A 141 2.09 3.84 12.53
N VAL A 142 1.03 3.05 12.67
CA VAL A 142 -0.26 3.52 13.20
C VAL A 142 -0.11 4.03 14.63
N LEU A 143 0.58 3.29 15.51
CA LEU A 143 0.79 3.73 16.89
C LEU A 143 1.57 5.06 16.97
N LEU A 144 2.61 5.22 16.15
CA LEU A 144 3.38 6.47 16.09
C LEU A 144 2.58 7.64 15.48
N GLN A 145 1.69 7.37 14.52
CA GLN A 145 0.82 8.40 13.91
C GLN A 145 -0.31 8.87 14.85
N VAL A 146 -0.84 7.95 15.65
CA VAL A 146 -1.87 8.22 16.66
C VAL A 146 -1.30 8.90 17.91
N GLN A 147 -0.03 8.69 18.21
CA GLN A 147 0.64 9.43 19.27
C GLN A 147 0.57 10.95 19.02
N GLY A 148 0.26 11.70 20.10
CA GLY A 148 0.01 13.13 20.03
C GLY A 148 -1.41 13.50 19.55
N GLN A 149 -2.32 12.52 19.37
CA GLN A 149 -3.75 12.82 19.31
C GLN A 149 -4.28 13.05 20.74
N GLY A 150 -4.29 14.32 21.17
CA GLY A 150 -4.74 14.74 22.50
C GLY A 150 -3.60 15.25 23.39
N GLN A 151 -3.90 15.57 24.65
CA GLN A 151 -2.95 16.14 25.62
C GLN A 151 -2.15 15.08 26.39
N GLY A 152 -1.98 13.87 25.83
CA GLY A 152 -1.25 12.78 26.47
C GLY A 152 0.26 12.86 26.25
N GLU A 153 1.03 12.33 27.18
CA GLU A 153 2.49 12.20 27.04
C GLU A 153 2.89 11.28 25.86
N GLN A 154 4.08 11.51 25.33
CA GLN A 154 4.64 10.66 24.28
C GLN A 154 4.99 9.26 24.84
N LYS A 155 4.18 8.25 24.47
CA LYS A 155 4.35 6.86 24.93
C LYS A 155 5.54 6.13 24.27
N TYR A 156 5.86 6.48 23.03
CA TYR A 156 6.84 5.79 22.20
C TYR A 156 7.90 6.76 21.69
N LYS A 157 9.18 6.35 21.81
CA LYS A 157 10.34 7.12 21.33
C LYS A 157 10.67 6.84 19.86
N GLY A 158 10.15 5.76 19.30
CA GLY A 158 10.42 5.35 17.92
C GLY A 158 10.04 3.90 17.65
N VAL A 159 10.38 3.40 16.46
CA VAL A 159 9.95 2.07 15.97
C VAL A 159 10.44 0.93 16.87
N THR A 160 11.70 0.96 17.27
CA THR A 160 12.31 -0.08 18.11
C THR A 160 11.67 -0.12 19.49
N ASP A 161 11.35 1.04 20.06
CA ASP A 161 10.66 1.17 21.34
C ASP A 161 9.20 0.66 21.24
N VAL A 162 8.49 1.00 20.16
CA VAL A 162 7.15 0.44 19.89
C VAL A 162 7.18 -1.09 19.88
N LEU A 163 8.06 -1.69 19.07
CA LEU A 163 8.12 -3.15 18.95
C LEU A 163 8.51 -3.82 20.27
N ARG A 164 9.46 -3.23 21.01
CA ARG A 164 9.86 -3.72 22.35
C ARG A 164 8.70 -3.67 23.33
N GLN A 165 7.96 -2.56 23.40
CA GLN A 165 6.82 -2.40 24.31
C GLN A 165 5.68 -3.34 23.92
N LEU A 166 5.36 -3.50 22.62
CA LEU A 166 4.35 -4.44 22.16
C LEU A 166 4.71 -5.89 22.52
N TYR A 167 5.98 -6.26 22.36
CA TYR A 167 6.45 -7.59 22.74
C TYR A 167 6.32 -7.83 24.25
N LYS A 168 6.60 -6.82 25.08
CA LYS A 168 6.37 -6.91 26.54
C LYS A 168 4.89 -6.98 26.91
N GLU A 169 4.02 -6.31 26.17
CA GLU A 169 2.58 -6.27 26.43
C GLU A 169 1.87 -7.60 26.13
N GLY A 170 2.27 -8.31 25.07
CA GLY A 170 1.59 -9.54 24.66
C GLY A 170 2.33 -10.38 23.62
N GLY A 171 3.66 -10.27 23.58
CA GLY A 171 4.53 -11.01 22.67
C GLY A 171 4.22 -10.74 21.19
N LEU A 172 4.43 -11.77 20.36
CA LEU A 172 4.18 -11.70 18.92
C LEU A 172 2.71 -11.44 18.58
N ARG A 173 1.76 -11.93 19.38
CA ARG A 173 0.32 -11.68 19.16
C ARG A 173 0.00 -10.19 19.21
N SER A 174 0.67 -9.43 20.08
CA SER A 174 0.51 -7.98 20.17
C SER A 174 1.06 -7.26 18.94
N ILE A 175 2.24 -7.67 18.47
CA ILE A 175 2.90 -7.10 17.27
C ILE A 175 2.04 -7.32 16.01
N TYR A 176 1.47 -8.51 15.86
CA TYR A 176 0.65 -8.88 14.69
C TYR A 176 -0.85 -8.58 14.89
N ARG A 177 -1.22 -7.84 15.94
CA ARG A 177 -2.63 -7.49 16.19
C ARG A 177 -3.16 -6.57 15.10
N GLY A 178 -4.19 -7.05 14.39
CA GLY A 178 -4.80 -6.38 13.25
C GLY A 178 -4.49 -7.04 11.90
N THR A 179 -3.67 -8.10 11.87
CA THR A 179 -3.30 -8.84 10.65
C THR A 179 -4.51 -9.28 9.82
N THR A 180 -5.57 -9.79 10.45
CA THR A 180 -6.81 -10.15 9.74
C THR A 180 -7.46 -8.96 9.05
N ALA A 181 -7.43 -7.78 9.68
CA ALA A 181 -7.95 -6.55 9.09
C ALA A 181 -7.04 -6.04 7.95
N THR A 182 -5.72 -6.20 8.09
CA THR A 182 -4.76 -5.94 7.01
C THR A 182 -5.02 -6.83 5.80
N LEU A 183 -5.21 -8.14 5.99
CA LEU A 183 -5.56 -9.06 4.90
C LEU A 183 -6.91 -8.73 4.26
N ALA A 184 -7.92 -8.39 5.07
CA ALA A 184 -9.24 -7.99 4.58
C ALA A 184 -9.21 -6.68 3.77
N ARG A 185 -8.18 -5.84 3.97
CA ARG A 185 -7.90 -4.67 3.14
C ARG A 185 -7.11 -5.04 1.89
N ASP A 186 -6.00 -5.74 2.06
CA ASP A 186 -4.99 -5.95 1.01
C ASP A 186 -5.45 -6.92 -0.06
N GLY A 187 -6.09 -8.03 0.33
CA GLY A 187 -6.58 -9.02 -0.63
C GLY A 187 -7.64 -8.44 -1.58
N PRO A 188 -8.82 -8.02 -1.07
CA PRO A 188 -9.86 -7.42 -1.90
C PRO A 188 -9.42 -6.15 -2.63
N GLY A 189 -8.61 -5.31 -1.98
CA GLY A 189 -8.04 -4.10 -2.59
C GLY A 189 -7.16 -4.43 -3.79
N SER A 190 -6.28 -5.43 -3.68
CA SER A 190 -5.41 -5.84 -4.78
C SER A 190 -6.20 -6.46 -5.93
N ALA A 191 -7.20 -7.29 -5.63
CA ALA A 191 -8.09 -7.85 -6.65
C ALA A 191 -8.82 -6.76 -7.43
N ALA A 192 -9.36 -5.75 -6.72
CA ALA A 192 -10.04 -4.61 -7.33
C ALA A 192 -9.09 -3.75 -8.18
N TYR A 193 -7.87 -3.52 -7.68
CA TYR A 193 -6.83 -2.80 -8.42
C TYR A 193 -6.53 -3.47 -9.76
N PHE A 194 -6.19 -4.76 -9.75
CA PHE A 194 -5.83 -5.48 -10.98
C PHE A 194 -7.01 -5.62 -11.93
N ALA A 195 -8.21 -5.92 -11.42
CA ALA A 195 -9.40 -6.01 -12.25
C ALA A 195 -9.71 -4.68 -12.95
N ALA A 196 -9.71 -3.57 -12.22
CA ALA A 196 -9.97 -2.25 -12.78
C ALA A 196 -8.85 -1.80 -13.75
N TYR A 197 -7.59 -2.11 -13.45
CA TYR A 197 -6.46 -1.82 -14.33
C TYR A 197 -6.60 -2.52 -15.69
N GLU A 198 -6.84 -3.84 -15.68
CA GLU A 198 -6.96 -4.65 -16.89
C GLU A 198 -8.21 -4.29 -17.69
N VAL A 199 -9.37 -4.10 -17.03
CA VAL A 199 -10.60 -3.68 -17.69
C VAL A 199 -10.42 -2.33 -18.36
N THR A 200 -9.83 -1.35 -17.66
CA THR A 200 -9.61 -0.01 -18.22
C THR A 200 -8.63 -0.06 -19.38
N LYS A 201 -7.52 -0.82 -19.26
CA LYS A 201 -6.60 -1.03 -20.39
C LYS A 201 -7.31 -1.63 -21.60
N LYS A 202 -8.13 -2.66 -21.41
CA LYS A 202 -8.88 -3.30 -22.49
C LYS A 202 -9.82 -2.33 -23.19
N TYR A 203 -10.53 -1.48 -22.46
CA TYR A 203 -11.41 -0.45 -23.03
C TYR A 203 -10.64 0.65 -23.77
N LEU A 204 -9.45 1.03 -23.28
CA LEU A 204 -8.62 2.05 -23.92
C LEU A 204 -7.77 1.52 -25.07
N THR A 205 -7.70 0.21 -25.27
CA THR A 205 -6.93 -0.40 -26.37
C THR A 205 -7.73 -0.28 -27.67
N PRO A 206 -7.23 0.43 -28.69
CA PRO A 206 -7.90 0.52 -29.98
C PRO A 206 -8.06 -0.86 -30.64
N ALA A 207 -9.13 -1.03 -31.42
CA ALA A 207 -9.39 -2.29 -32.13
C ALA A 207 -8.21 -2.61 -33.08
N GLY A 208 -7.62 -3.81 -32.90
CA GLY A 208 -6.46 -4.26 -33.69
C GLY A 208 -5.09 -3.98 -33.07
N SER A 209 -5.01 -3.31 -31.92
CA SER A 209 -3.75 -3.05 -31.18
C SER A 209 -3.62 -3.95 -29.95
N SER A 210 -2.39 -4.17 -29.47
CA SER A 210 -2.14 -4.88 -28.22
C SER A 210 -2.26 -3.93 -27.02
N PRO A 211 -2.75 -4.38 -25.84
CA PRO A 211 -2.67 -3.62 -24.60
C PRO A 211 -1.23 -3.27 -24.15
N ALA A 212 -0.22 -3.86 -24.81
CA ALA A 212 1.19 -3.51 -24.64
C ALA A 212 1.56 -2.20 -25.38
N ASP A 213 0.80 -1.82 -26.40
CA ASP A 213 1.06 -0.65 -27.27
C ASP A 213 0.33 0.61 -26.78
N LEU A 214 -0.30 0.55 -25.60
CA LEU A 214 -1.01 1.69 -25.03
C LEU A 214 -0.04 2.84 -24.74
N ASN A 215 -0.44 4.04 -25.14
CA ASN A 215 0.31 5.24 -24.81
C ASN A 215 0.31 5.51 -23.29
N LEU A 216 1.28 6.32 -22.85
CA LEU A 216 1.45 6.67 -21.44
C LEU A 216 0.18 7.26 -20.80
N GLY A 217 -0.59 8.05 -21.55
CA GLY A 217 -1.84 8.64 -21.07
C GLY A 217 -2.88 7.58 -20.70
N ALA A 218 -3.07 6.57 -21.55
CA ALA A 218 -3.98 5.46 -21.29
C ALA A 218 -3.52 4.60 -20.09
N ILE A 219 -2.20 4.39 -19.94
CA ILE A 219 -1.63 3.69 -18.78
C ILE A 219 -1.89 4.48 -17.48
N ILE A 220 -1.72 5.81 -17.51
CA ILE A 220 -2.00 6.69 -16.36
C ILE A 220 -3.49 6.62 -15.98
N VAL A 221 -4.40 6.70 -16.96
CA VAL A 221 -5.84 6.58 -16.71
C VAL A 221 -6.17 5.22 -16.12
N ALA A 222 -5.65 4.12 -16.68
CA ALA A 222 -5.87 2.78 -16.15
C ALA A 222 -5.36 2.64 -14.70
N GLY A 223 -4.16 3.14 -14.41
CA GLY A 223 -3.59 3.14 -13.05
C GLY A 223 -4.39 3.99 -12.07
N GLY A 224 -4.85 5.17 -12.49
CA GLY A 224 -5.69 6.04 -11.66
C GLY A 224 -7.05 5.41 -11.33
N THR A 225 -7.70 4.82 -12.33
CA THR A 225 -8.99 4.13 -12.17
C THR A 225 -8.85 2.92 -11.25
N ALA A 226 -7.75 2.17 -11.40
CA ALA A 226 -7.40 1.06 -10.52
C ALA A 226 -7.18 1.50 -9.07
N GLY A 227 -6.48 2.62 -8.85
CA GLY A 227 -6.28 3.19 -7.52
C GLY A 227 -7.59 3.61 -6.85
N ILE A 228 -8.52 4.24 -7.58
CA ILE A 228 -9.83 4.63 -7.07
C ILE A 228 -10.64 3.38 -6.69
N ALA A 229 -10.69 2.37 -7.58
CA ALA A 229 -11.41 1.13 -7.32
C ALA A 229 -10.87 0.39 -6.10
N MET A 230 -9.54 0.30 -5.96
CA MET A 230 -8.87 -0.28 -4.79
C MET A 230 -9.32 0.41 -3.51
N TRP A 231 -9.19 1.74 -3.43
CA TRP A 231 -9.49 2.47 -2.20
C TRP A 231 -10.99 2.52 -1.88
N ALA A 232 -11.87 2.48 -2.88
CA ALA A 232 -13.32 2.40 -2.65
C ALA A 232 -13.70 1.15 -1.83
N ILE A 233 -13.00 0.03 -2.05
CA ILE A 233 -13.21 -1.24 -1.33
C ILE A 233 -12.32 -1.34 -0.09
N ALA A 234 -11.10 -0.81 -0.15
CA ALA A 234 -10.11 -0.95 0.92
C ALA A 234 -10.33 0.01 2.11
N ILE A 235 -11.04 1.14 1.94
CA ILE A 235 -11.21 2.10 3.04
C ILE A 235 -11.95 1.51 4.26
N PRO A 236 -13.13 0.85 4.12
CA PRO A 236 -13.81 0.25 5.27
C PRO A 236 -12.94 -0.71 6.10
N PRO A 237 -12.27 -1.73 5.53
CA PRO A 237 -11.36 -2.57 6.31
C PRO A 237 -10.13 -1.81 6.82
N ASP A 238 -9.64 -0.77 6.12
CA ASP A 238 -8.53 0.08 6.59
C ASP A 238 -8.92 0.88 7.85
N VAL A 239 -10.16 1.38 7.98
CA VAL A 239 -10.66 2.00 9.22
C VAL A 239 -10.61 1.02 10.38
N ILE A 240 -11.13 -0.19 10.18
CA ILE A 240 -11.18 -1.24 11.20
C ILE A 240 -9.77 -1.67 11.60
N LYS A 241 -8.89 -1.83 10.61
CA LYS A 241 -7.47 -2.11 10.81
C LYS A 241 -6.82 -1.05 11.67
N SER A 242 -6.93 0.24 11.32
CA SER A 242 -6.34 1.33 12.08
C SER A 242 -6.85 1.37 13.53
N ARG A 243 -8.15 1.14 13.75
CA ARG A 243 -8.74 1.09 15.10
C ARG A 243 -8.26 -0.08 15.94
N ILE A 244 -8.21 -1.29 15.37
CA ILE A 244 -7.64 -2.46 16.06
C ILE A 244 -6.15 -2.24 16.32
N GLN A 245 -5.45 -1.59 15.37
CA GLN A 245 -4.03 -1.30 15.45
C GLN A 245 -3.66 -0.23 16.48
N SER A 246 -4.56 0.69 16.81
CA SER A 246 -4.29 1.77 17.77
C SER A 246 -4.94 1.56 19.14
N ALA A 247 -6.00 0.76 19.24
CA ALA A 247 -6.74 0.60 20.49
C ALA A 247 -5.94 -0.17 21.56
N PRO A 248 -6.17 0.13 22.85
CA PRO A 248 -5.65 -0.68 23.95
C PRO A 248 -5.95 -2.18 23.77
N THR A 249 -5.12 -3.02 24.36
CA THR A 249 -5.37 -4.48 24.36
C THR A 249 -6.64 -4.79 25.14
N GLY A 250 -7.47 -5.67 24.58
CA GLY A 250 -8.79 -6.03 25.13
C GLY A 250 -9.98 -5.19 24.61
N THR A 251 -9.77 -4.03 23.97
CA THR A 251 -10.89 -3.20 23.46
C THR A 251 -11.74 -3.92 22.40
N TYR A 252 -11.09 -4.70 21.53
CA TYR A 252 -11.72 -5.45 20.45
C TYR A 252 -11.29 -6.91 20.51
N THR A 253 -12.24 -7.84 20.39
CA THR A 253 -11.95 -9.28 20.32
C THR A 253 -11.52 -9.71 18.92
N GLY A 254 -11.87 -8.95 17.88
CA GLY A 254 -11.51 -9.23 16.50
C GLY A 254 -12.09 -8.22 15.51
N PHE A 255 -11.97 -8.54 14.21
CA PHE A 255 -12.44 -7.68 13.11
C PHE A 255 -13.92 -7.35 13.21
N LEU A 256 -14.79 -8.37 13.32
CA LEU A 256 -16.25 -8.20 13.37
C LEU A 256 -16.72 -7.45 14.62
N ASP A 257 -16.08 -7.69 15.77
CA ASP A 257 -16.36 -6.95 17.00
C ASP A 257 -16.03 -5.46 16.85
N CYS A 258 -14.89 -5.14 16.23
CA CYS A 258 -14.52 -3.76 15.93
C CYS A 258 -15.48 -3.09 14.93
N VAL A 259 -15.95 -3.81 13.91
CA VAL A 259 -16.99 -3.32 12.98
C VAL A 259 -18.26 -2.97 13.75
N ARG A 260 -18.79 -3.92 14.54
CA ARG A 260 -20.02 -3.74 15.31
C ARG A 260 -19.93 -2.54 16.26
N LYS A 261 -18.87 -2.47 17.06
CA LYS A 261 -18.65 -1.35 17.99
C LYS A 261 -18.46 -0.02 17.26
N THR A 262 -17.75 0.00 16.14
CA THR A 262 -17.55 1.22 15.34
C THR A 262 -18.89 1.73 14.78
N VAL A 263 -19.70 0.86 14.19
CA VAL A 263 -21.00 1.24 13.63
C VAL A 263 -21.98 1.66 14.73
N ALA A 264 -21.95 0.98 15.88
CA ALA A 264 -22.84 1.30 17.01
C ALA A 264 -22.54 2.68 17.63
N VAL A 265 -21.26 3.07 17.73
CA VAL A 265 -20.86 4.33 18.38
C VAL A 265 -20.78 5.49 17.39
N ASP A 266 -20.23 5.26 16.19
CA ASP A 266 -19.87 6.33 15.26
C ASP A 266 -20.74 6.36 13.99
N GLY A 267 -21.64 5.39 13.84
CA GLY A 267 -22.47 5.20 12.65
C GLY A 267 -21.75 4.52 11.48
N VAL A 268 -22.51 4.15 10.46
CA VAL A 268 -22.00 3.42 9.27
C VAL A 268 -21.02 4.25 8.45
N THR A 269 -21.22 5.57 8.38
CA THR A 269 -20.36 6.50 7.62
C THR A 269 -18.94 6.58 8.19
N ALA A 270 -18.73 6.17 9.44
CA ALA A 270 -17.41 6.11 10.07
C ALA A 270 -16.44 5.17 9.34
N LEU A 271 -16.96 4.14 8.67
CA LEU A 271 -16.16 3.21 7.86
C LEU A 271 -15.54 3.87 6.62
N TRP A 272 -15.97 5.07 6.23
CA TRP A 272 -15.39 5.84 5.12
C TRP A 272 -14.50 7.01 5.58
N LYS A 273 -14.26 7.15 6.89
CA LYS A 273 -13.34 8.18 7.40
C LYS A 273 -11.94 7.97 6.82
N GLY A 274 -11.37 9.06 6.29
CA GLY A 274 -10.06 9.03 5.65
C GLY A 274 -10.08 8.80 4.13
N PHE A 275 -11.24 8.54 3.51
CA PHE A 275 -11.34 8.42 2.04
C PHE A 275 -10.80 9.67 1.32
N GLY A 276 -11.19 10.86 1.75
CA GLY A 276 -10.71 12.13 1.17
C GLY A 276 -9.18 12.26 1.18
N PRO A 277 -8.52 12.17 2.35
CA PRO A 277 -7.05 12.15 2.42
C PRO A 277 -6.39 11.05 1.58
N ALA A 278 -6.97 9.85 1.51
CA ALA A 278 -6.44 8.76 0.68
C ALA A 278 -6.49 9.09 -0.82
N MET A 279 -7.58 9.70 -1.29
CA MET A 279 -7.71 10.17 -2.67
C MET A 279 -6.79 11.35 -2.97
N ALA A 280 -6.73 12.33 -2.06
CA ALA A 280 -5.85 13.49 -2.21
C ALA A 280 -4.37 13.12 -2.23
N ARG A 281 -3.98 12.02 -1.56
CA ARG A 281 -2.62 11.46 -1.58
C ARG A 281 -2.23 10.93 -2.95
N ALA A 282 -3.16 10.33 -3.69
CA ALA A 282 -2.85 9.48 -4.83
C ALA A 282 -2.01 10.21 -5.89
N PHE A 283 -2.45 11.40 -6.29
CA PHE A 283 -1.76 12.15 -7.34
C PHE A 283 -0.38 12.68 -6.89
N PRO A 284 -0.23 13.41 -5.77
CA PRO A 284 1.07 13.92 -5.34
C PRO A 284 2.09 12.83 -5.04
N ALA A 285 1.67 11.73 -4.38
CA ALA A 285 2.59 10.64 -4.05
C ALA A 285 3.10 9.93 -5.32
N ASN A 286 2.21 9.65 -6.27
CA ASN A 286 2.60 9.02 -7.54
C ASN A 286 3.51 9.93 -8.37
N ALA A 287 3.19 11.22 -8.46
CA ALA A 287 4.04 12.20 -9.16
C ALA A 287 5.46 12.23 -8.54
N ALA A 288 5.56 12.24 -7.21
CA ALA A 288 6.84 12.20 -6.52
C ALA A 288 7.61 10.90 -6.79
N THR A 289 6.92 9.75 -6.88
CA THR A 289 7.55 8.48 -7.27
C THR A 289 8.17 8.57 -8.65
N PHE A 290 7.40 8.98 -9.67
CA PHE A 290 7.90 9.05 -11.04
C PHE A 290 9.06 10.03 -11.18
N LEU A 291 8.94 11.22 -10.59
CA LEU A 291 10.03 12.20 -10.57
C LEU A 291 11.28 11.65 -9.87
N GLY A 292 11.13 10.94 -8.75
CA GLY A 292 12.24 10.32 -8.04
C GLY A 292 12.94 9.23 -8.87
N VAL A 293 12.17 8.36 -9.52
CA VAL A 293 12.70 7.33 -10.43
C VAL A 293 13.44 7.97 -11.60
N GLU A 294 12.83 8.95 -12.28
CA GLU A 294 13.41 9.57 -13.47
C GLU A 294 14.68 10.37 -13.14
N ALA A 295 14.65 11.17 -12.08
CA ALA A 295 15.82 11.92 -11.64
C ALA A 295 16.96 10.98 -11.22
N SER A 296 16.65 9.91 -10.48
CA SER A 296 17.64 8.92 -10.08
C SER A 296 18.25 8.18 -11.28
N ARG A 297 17.43 7.77 -12.27
CA ARG A 297 17.92 7.14 -13.50
C ARG A 297 18.85 8.07 -14.26
N LYS A 298 18.45 9.32 -14.51
CA LYS A 298 19.28 10.32 -15.19
C LYS A 298 20.63 10.56 -14.51
N ILE A 299 20.69 10.46 -13.19
CA ILE A 299 21.95 10.57 -12.44
C ILE A 299 22.79 9.30 -12.61
N LEU A 300 22.18 8.12 -12.44
CA LEU A 300 22.89 6.84 -12.56
C LEU A 300 23.45 6.64 -13.97
N ASP A 301 22.69 6.98 -15.01
CA ASP A 301 23.13 6.90 -16.42
C ASP A 301 24.30 7.82 -16.74
N LYS A 302 24.48 8.91 -15.98
CA LYS A 302 25.66 9.78 -16.09
C LYS A 302 26.87 9.24 -15.33
N LEU A 303 26.66 8.35 -14.37
CA LEU A 303 27.73 7.81 -13.52
C LEU A 303 28.33 6.53 -14.11
N PHE A 304 27.53 5.67 -14.71
CA PHE A 304 27.97 4.43 -15.36
C PHE A 304 26.90 3.81 -16.27
#